data_AF-A0A8D2GLC7-F1
#
_entry.id   AF-A0A8D2GLC7-F1
#
_cell.length_a   1.000
_cell.length_b   1.000
_cell.length_c   1.000
_cell.angle_alpha   90.00
_cell.angle_beta   90.00
_cell.angle_gamma   90.00
#
_symmetry.space_group_name_H-M   'P 1'
#
loop_
_entity.id
_entity.type
_entity.pdbx_description
1 polymer ?
#
loop_
_entity_poly.entity_id
_entity_poly.type
_entity_poly.pdbx_seq_one_letter_code
_entity_poly.pdbx_strand_id
1 'polypeptide(L)'
;MGKRRCVPPLEPKLAAGCCGVKKPKLSGSGTHSHGNQSTTVPGSSSGPLQNHQHVDSSSGRENVSDLTLGPGNSPITRMNPASGALSPLPRPNGTANTTKNLVVTAEMCCYCFDVLYCHLYGFPQPRLPRFTNDPYPLFVTWKTGRDKRLRGCIGTFSAMNLHSGLREYTLTSALKDSRFPPLTREELPKLFCSVSLLTNFEDASDYLDWEVGVHGIRIEFINEKGVKRTATYLPEVAKEQDWDQIQTIDSLLRKGGFKAPITSEFRKTIKLTRYRSEKVTISYAEYIASRQHCFQNGTLHAPPLYNHYS
;
A
#
# COMPACT_ATOMS: atom_id res chain seq x y z
N MET A 1 -37.50 6.12 35.63
CA MET A 1 -36.49 5.12 35.20
C MET A 1 -36.35 5.16 33.68
N GLY A 2 -35.25 5.68 33.14
CA GLY A 2 -35.01 5.72 31.69
C GLY A 2 -34.15 4.55 31.21
N LYS A 3 -34.64 3.74 30.27
CA LYS A 3 -33.89 2.62 29.68
C LYS A 3 -32.77 3.16 28.77
N ARG A 4 -31.50 2.93 29.15
CA ARG A 4 -30.35 3.19 28.26
C ARG A 4 -30.42 2.24 27.07
N ARG A 5 -30.40 2.76 25.83
CA ARG A 5 -30.17 1.93 24.64
C ARG A 5 -28.68 1.62 24.56
N CYS A 6 -28.32 0.34 24.59
CA CYS A 6 -26.96 -0.08 24.27
C CYS A 6 -26.72 0.11 22.77
N VAL A 7 -25.69 0.89 22.43
CA VAL A 7 -25.16 0.96 21.07
C VAL A 7 -24.22 -0.24 20.90
N PRO A 8 -24.33 -1.05 19.84
CA PRO A 8 -23.41 -2.17 19.62
C PRO A 8 -21.98 -1.67 19.40
N PRO A 9 -20.94 -2.43 19.78
CA PRO A 9 -19.56 -2.04 19.53
C PRO A 9 -19.28 -2.00 18.03
N LEU A 10 -18.66 -0.90 17.58
CA LEU A 10 -18.10 -0.79 16.23
C LEU A 10 -17.04 -1.88 16.03
N GLU A 11 -17.10 -2.58 14.89
CA GLU A 11 -16.10 -3.60 14.56
C GLU A 11 -14.68 -3.04 14.54
N PRO A 12 -13.66 -3.84 14.92
CA PRO A 12 -12.28 -3.40 14.88
C PRO A 12 -11.82 -3.18 13.44
N LYS A 13 -11.70 -1.91 13.03
CA LYS A 13 -11.06 -1.52 11.77
C LYS A 13 -9.70 -2.22 11.63
N LEU A 14 -9.49 -2.99 10.57
CA LEU A 14 -8.22 -3.65 10.31
C LEU A 14 -7.14 -2.61 9.97
N ALA A 15 -6.35 -2.21 10.97
CA ALA A 15 -5.13 -1.44 10.77
C ALA A 15 -4.09 -2.30 10.03
N ALA A 16 -3.63 -1.83 8.87
CA ALA A 16 -2.61 -2.51 8.07
C ALA A 16 -1.23 -1.90 8.36
N GLY A 17 -0.28 -2.75 8.77
CA GLY A 17 1.12 -2.36 8.98
C GLY A 17 2.00 -2.71 7.79
N CYS A 18 2.74 -1.73 7.25
CA CYS A 18 3.74 -2.01 6.22
C CYS A 18 5.01 -2.54 6.87
N CYS A 19 5.13 -3.88 6.99
CA CYS A 19 6.37 -4.55 7.36
C CYS A 19 7.53 -4.09 6.47
N GLY A 20 8.52 -3.41 7.04
CA GLY A 20 9.81 -3.22 6.42
C GLY A 20 10.52 -4.57 6.34
N VAL A 21 10.95 -4.95 5.14
CA VAL A 21 11.68 -6.19 4.92
C VAL A 21 13.09 -6.05 5.48
N LYS A 22 13.53 -7.01 6.29
CA LYS A 22 14.94 -7.08 6.71
C LYS A 22 15.76 -7.60 5.52
N LYS A 23 16.63 -6.77 4.93
CA LYS A 23 17.61 -7.26 3.95
C LYS A 23 18.48 -8.34 4.60
N PRO A 24 18.64 -9.53 3.99
CA PRO A 24 19.58 -10.52 4.49
C PRO A 24 21.00 -9.96 4.44
N LYS A 25 21.78 -10.20 5.50
CA LYS A 25 23.15 -9.74 5.60
C LYS A 25 24.03 -10.67 4.75
N LEU A 26 24.57 -10.16 3.65
CA LEU A 26 25.61 -10.84 2.86
C LEU A 26 26.88 -10.95 3.74
N SER A 27 27.04 -12.07 4.44
CA SER A 27 28.31 -12.48 5.03
C SER A 27 29.12 -13.22 3.98
N GLY A 28 30.24 -12.63 3.57
CA GLY A 28 31.15 -13.22 2.60
C GLY A 28 31.80 -14.52 3.09
N SER A 29 32.31 -15.27 2.12
CA SER A 29 32.89 -16.61 2.25
C SER A 29 34.03 -16.70 3.26
N GLY A 30 34.02 -17.77 4.06
CA GLY A 30 35.16 -18.20 4.87
C GLY A 30 35.29 -19.72 4.79
N THR A 31 36.23 -20.21 3.98
CA THR A 31 36.52 -21.64 3.81
C THR A 31 37.22 -22.20 5.04
N HIS A 32 36.73 -23.32 5.60
CA HIS A 32 37.60 -24.28 6.27
C HIS A 32 37.08 -25.72 6.12
N SER A 33 37.97 -26.58 5.64
CA SER A 33 37.80 -28.02 5.53
C SER A 33 38.16 -28.73 6.84
N HIS A 34 37.36 -29.70 7.26
CA HIS A 34 37.82 -30.97 7.85
C HIS A 34 36.64 -31.96 7.82
N GLY A 35 36.92 -33.24 7.63
CA GLY A 35 35.90 -34.30 7.67
C GLY A 35 36.35 -35.49 8.50
N ASN A 36 35.41 -36.33 8.90
CA ASN A 36 35.62 -37.77 8.99
C ASN A 36 34.29 -38.55 9.09
N GLN A 37 34.24 -39.66 8.33
CA GLN A 37 33.62 -40.99 8.60
C GLN A 37 32.34 -41.08 9.47
N SER A 38 31.23 -41.61 8.93
CA SER A 38 30.76 -43.03 9.07
C SER A 38 30.07 -43.30 10.42
N THR A 39 28.86 -43.90 10.54
CA THR A 39 28.44 -45.23 10.05
C THR A 39 26.89 -45.43 10.01
N THR A 40 26.47 -46.58 9.44
CA THR A 40 25.26 -47.41 9.77
C THR A 40 23.82 -47.00 9.37
N VAL A 41 23.29 -47.74 8.40
CA VAL A 41 21.87 -48.18 8.21
C VAL A 41 21.60 -49.42 9.11
N PRO A 42 20.34 -49.82 9.46
CA PRO A 42 19.26 -50.32 8.57
C PRO A 42 17.85 -49.75 8.92
N GLY A 43 16.69 -50.09 8.34
CA GLY A 43 16.27 -51.01 7.26
C GLY A 43 14.81 -51.50 7.49
N SER A 44 14.16 -52.14 6.49
CA SER A 44 12.76 -52.69 6.47
C SER A 44 11.65 -51.67 6.07
N SER A 45 10.95 -51.77 4.93
CA SER A 45 9.90 -52.74 4.47
C SER A 45 8.64 -52.74 5.36
N SER A 46 7.39 -52.59 4.88
CA SER A 46 6.71 -53.35 3.81
C SER A 46 5.46 -52.62 3.26
N GLY A 47 4.96 -52.96 2.06
CA GLY A 47 3.57 -52.67 1.62
C GLY A 47 2.67 -53.92 1.75
N PRO A 48 1.65 -54.14 0.90
CA PRO A 48 0.71 -53.22 0.21
C PRO A 48 -0.76 -53.55 0.55
N LEU A 49 -1.77 -52.90 -0.06
CA LEU A 49 -3.12 -53.48 -0.29
C LEU A 49 -3.94 -52.67 -1.32
N GLN A 50 -5.00 -53.26 -1.86
CA GLN A 50 -5.61 -52.94 -3.16
C GLN A 50 -7.16 -53.07 -3.12
N ASN A 51 -7.84 -52.70 -4.22
CA ASN A 51 -9.30 -52.82 -4.49
C ASN A 51 -10.25 -51.83 -3.76
N HIS A 52 -11.47 -51.51 -4.24
CA HIS A 52 -12.31 -52.05 -5.34
C HIS A 52 -13.06 -50.95 -6.14
N GLN A 53 -13.73 -51.35 -7.25
CA GLN A 53 -14.56 -50.54 -8.18
C GLN A 53 -16.06 -50.51 -7.80
N HIS A 54 -16.82 -49.48 -8.22
CA HIS A 54 -18.03 -49.52 -9.13
C HIS A 54 -18.66 -48.09 -9.23
N VAL A 55 -18.96 -47.49 -10.40
CA VAL A 55 -20.17 -47.61 -11.30
C VAL A 55 -21.47 -47.18 -10.55
N ASP A 56 -22.33 -46.23 -10.96
CA ASP A 56 -23.03 -45.92 -12.25
C ASP A 56 -23.23 -44.37 -12.46
N SER A 57 -23.32 -43.79 -13.68
CA SER A 57 -24.53 -43.59 -14.56
C SER A 57 -25.70 -42.82 -13.87
N SER A 58 -26.41 -41.81 -14.43
CA SER A 58 -26.64 -41.38 -15.83
C SER A 58 -27.37 -40.01 -15.98
N SER A 59 -27.23 -39.41 -17.18
CA SER A 59 -28.29 -38.78 -18.04
C SER A 59 -28.89 -37.36 -17.80
N GLY A 60 -29.16 -36.65 -18.93
CA GLY A 60 -29.98 -35.42 -19.05
C GLY A 60 -29.26 -34.25 -19.75
N ARG A 61 -29.13 -34.22 -21.09
CA ARG A 61 -30.05 -33.59 -22.09
C ARG A 61 -30.27 -32.08 -21.91
N GLU A 62 -29.65 -31.25 -22.76
CA GLU A 62 -30.17 -30.71 -24.05
C GLU A 62 -31.03 -29.42 -23.89
N ASN A 63 -30.54 -28.29 -24.41
CA ASN A 63 -31.32 -27.51 -25.39
C ASN A 63 -30.43 -26.59 -26.26
N VAL A 64 -30.87 -26.30 -27.48
CA VAL A 64 -30.18 -25.52 -28.52
C VAL A 64 -31.15 -24.48 -29.10
N SER A 65 -30.69 -23.24 -29.32
CA SER A 65 -31.23 -22.25 -30.28
C SER A 65 -30.54 -20.89 -30.08
N ASP A 66 -30.45 -19.99 -31.06
CA ASP A 66 -30.25 -20.13 -32.51
C ASP A 66 -29.67 -18.78 -33.04
N LEU A 67 -29.29 -18.73 -34.31
CA LEU A 67 -28.59 -17.67 -35.03
C LEU A 67 -29.34 -16.33 -35.13
N THR A 68 -28.59 -15.23 -35.32
CA THR A 68 -28.63 -14.45 -36.59
C THR A 68 -27.54 -13.37 -36.70
N LEU A 69 -27.00 -13.21 -37.91
CA LEU A 69 -26.10 -12.14 -38.36
C LEU A 69 -26.85 -11.24 -39.37
N GLY A 70 -26.55 -9.93 -39.42
CA GLY A 70 -27.09 -9.03 -40.45
C GLY A 70 -26.53 -7.59 -40.38
N PRO A 71 -25.98 -7.00 -41.47
CA PRO A 71 -25.30 -5.70 -41.46
C PRO A 71 -26.05 -4.57 -42.21
N GLY A 72 -25.59 -3.31 -42.10
CA GLY A 72 -26.02 -2.27 -43.06
C GLY A 72 -25.68 -0.79 -42.76
N ASN A 73 -24.63 -0.29 -43.43
CA ASN A 73 -24.42 1.06 -44.00
C ASN A 73 -24.89 2.39 -43.33
N SER A 74 -23.95 3.33 -43.27
CA SER A 74 -24.18 4.79 -43.31
C SER A 74 -24.36 5.31 -44.75
N PRO A 75 -24.88 6.54 -44.93
CA PRO A 75 -24.31 7.40 -45.98
C PRO A 75 -24.17 8.91 -45.65
N ILE A 76 -22.97 9.44 -45.94
CA ILE A 76 -22.68 10.64 -46.75
C ILE A 76 -23.42 11.97 -46.48
N THR A 77 -22.65 12.89 -45.87
CA THR A 77 -22.23 14.22 -46.36
C THR A 77 -23.22 15.24 -46.99
N ARG A 78 -23.19 16.49 -46.49
CA ARG A 78 -23.58 17.70 -47.24
C ARG A 78 -22.67 18.89 -46.92
N MET A 79 -22.27 19.66 -47.94
CA MET A 79 -21.56 20.96 -47.82
C MET A 79 -22.60 22.11 -47.78
N ASN A 80 -22.33 23.41 -47.63
CA ASN A 80 -21.12 24.29 -47.58
C ASN A 80 -21.57 25.62 -46.88
N PRO A 81 -20.89 26.81 -46.91
CA PRO A 81 -19.51 27.19 -47.30
C PRO A 81 -18.77 28.16 -46.32
N ALA A 82 -17.51 28.43 -46.69
CA ALA A 82 -16.57 29.49 -46.29
C ALA A 82 -17.02 30.74 -45.50
N SER A 83 -16.15 31.14 -44.55
CA SER A 83 -15.68 32.53 -44.35
C SER A 83 -14.26 32.49 -43.77
N GLY A 84 -13.36 33.32 -44.30
CA GLY A 84 -11.92 33.25 -44.00
C GLY A 84 -11.47 34.19 -42.88
N ALA A 85 -10.44 33.77 -42.14
CA ALA A 85 -9.65 34.64 -41.25
C ALA A 85 -8.18 34.17 -41.19
N LEU A 86 -7.29 35.16 -41.20
CA LEU A 86 -5.83 35.06 -41.30
C LEU A 86 -5.16 34.11 -40.29
N SER A 87 -4.18 33.33 -40.75
CA SER A 87 -3.35 32.45 -39.90
C SER A 87 -2.13 33.17 -39.31
N PRO A 88 -1.89 33.11 -37.99
CA PRO A 88 -0.59 33.42 -37.39
C PRO A 88 0.35 32.22 -37.43
N LEU A 89 1.64 32.47 -37.62
CA LEU A 89 2.70 31.47 -37.66
C LEU A 89 2.80 30.63 -36.36
N PRO A 90 3.11 29.32 -36.44
CA PRO A 90 3.25 28.47 -35.26
C PRO A 90 4.50 28.83 -34.46
N ARG A 91 4.31 29.22 -33.20
CA ARG A 91 5.39 29.28 -32.20
C ARG A 91 5.79 27.85 -31.80
N PRO A 92 7.07 27.58 -31.47
CA PRO A 92 7.52 26.23 -31.16
C PRO A 92 6.76 25.66 -29.96
N ASN A 93 6.39 24.38 -30.07
CA ASN A 93 5.69 23.64 -29.02
C ASN A 93 6.45 23.72 -27.69
N GLY A 94 5.94 24.55 -26.78
CA GLY A 94 6.25 24.38 -25.36
C GLY A 94 5.78 22.99 -24.97
N THR A 95 6.69 22.14 -24.53
CA THR A 95 6.39 20.80 -24.01
C THR A 95 5.32 20.94 -22.93
N ALA A 96 4.11 20.49 -23.25
CA ALA A 96 3.05 20.31 -22.27
C ALA A 96 3.47 19.21 -21.32
N ASN A 97 4.24 19.59 -20.30
CA ASN A 97 4.46 18.75 -19.14
C ASN A 97 3.08 18.52 -18.53
N THR A 98 2.52 17.33 -18.75
CA THR A 98 1.35 16.85 -18.06
C THR A 98 1.73 16.67 -16.59
N THR A 99 1.77 17.78 -15.85
CA THR A 99 1.82 17.79 -14.40
C THR A 99 0.56 17.11 -13.91
N LYS A 100 0.66 15.78 -13.71
CA LYS A 100 -0.36 14.99 -13.02
C LYS A 100 -0.63 15.71 -11.71
N ASN A 101 -1.85 16.24 -11.57
CA ASN A 101 -2.23 17.02 -10.42
C ASN A 101 -2.49 16.03 -9.29
N LEU A 102 -1.44 15.72 -8.53
CA LEU A 102 -1.48 14.73 -7.46
C LEU A 102 -2.45 15.20 -6.38
N VAL A 103 -3.30 14.28 -5.91
CA VAL A 103 -4.20 14.53 -4.78
C VAL A 103 -3.40 14.65 -3.50
N VAL A 104 -2.34 13.85 -3.37
CA VAL A 104 -1.42 13.92 -2.22
C VAL A 104 -0.52 15.16 -2.32
N THR A 105 -0.43 15.93 -1.23
CA THR A 105 0.35 17.18 -1.18
C THR A 105 1.33 17.21 -0.01
N ALA A 106 2.29 18.14 -0.07
CA ALA A 106 3.17 18.42 1.06
C ALA A 106 2.41 18.93 2.30
N GLU A 107 1.30 19.66 2.13
CA GLU A 107 0.46 20.16 3.24
C GLU A 107 -0.12 19.00 4.06
N MET A 108 -0.41 17.83 3.45
CA MET A 108 -0.81 16.62 4.17
C MET A 108 0.30 16.11 5.10
N CYS A 109 1.56 16.12 4.65
CA CYS A 109 2.69 15.71 5.47
C CYS A 109 3.00 16.74 6.57
N CYS A 110 2.82 18.05 6.29
CA CYS A 110 2.89 19.08 7.32
C CYS A 110 1.80 18.90 8.39
N TYR A 111 0.57 18.58 8.00
CA TYR A 111 -0.52 18.27 8.94
C TYR A 111 -0.20 17.05 9.82
N CYS A 112 0.42 16.00 9.27
CA CYS A 112 0.93 14.89 10.07
C CYS A 112 1.99 15.34 11.10
N PHE A 113 2.93 16.21 10.71
CA PHE A 113 3.88 16.80 11.66
C PHE A 113 3.20 17.68 12.72
N ASP A 114 2.25 18.56 12.35
CA ASP A 114 1.48 19.37 13.30
C ASP A 114 0.72 18.49 14.32
N VAL A 115 0.06 17.41 13.86
CA VAL A 115 -0.67 16.47 14.73
C VAL A 115 0.27 15.76 15.70
N LEU A 116 1.40 15.23 15.21
CA LEU A 116 2.40 14.57 16.06
C LEU A 116 3.02 15.55 17.06
N TYR A 117 3.33 16.77 16.60
CA TYR A 117 3.91 17.83 17.42
C TYR A 117 2.98 18.24 18.55
N CYS A 118 1.72 18.58 18.25
CA CYS A 118 0.73 18.92 19.28
C CYS A 118 0.56 17.79 20.30
N HIS A 119 0.53 16.53 19.85
CA HIS A 119 0.44 15.39 20.77
C HIS A 119 1.66 15.28 21.68
N LEU A 120 2.88 15.30 21.13
CA LEU A 120 4.11 15.13 21.91
C LEU A 120 4.33 16.25 22.93
N TYR A 121 3.92 17.48 22.62
CA TYR A 121 4.08 18.64 23.50
C TYR A 121 2.85 18.95 24.38
N GLY A 122 1.73 18.21 24.21
CA GLY A 122 0.51 18.41 25.01
C GLY A 122 -0.33 19.63 24.61
N PHE A 123 -0.18 20.13 23.39
CA PHE A 123 -0.98 21.23 22.86
C PHE A 123 -2.35 20.75 22.34
N PRO A 124 -3.35 21.67 22.22
CA PRO A 124 -4.59 21.40 21.51
C PRO A 124 -4.34 20.86 20.10
N GLN A 125 -5.31 20.09 19.56
CA GLN A 125 -5.21 19.58 18.20
C GLN A 125 -5.04 20.73 17.20
N PRO A 126 -4.25 20.54 16.12
CA PRO A 126 -4.10 21.55 15.09
C PRO A 126 -5.45 21.84 14.41
N ARG A 127 -5.55 23.04 13.81
CA ARG A 127 -6.72 23.46 13.02
C ARG A 127 -6.99 22.47 11.88
N LEU A 128 -8.22 22.46 11.39
CA LEU A 128 -8.55 21.70 10.19
C LEU A 128 -7.67 22.16 9.01
N PRO A 129 -7.11 21.23 8.23
CA PRO A 129 -6.27 21.56 7.08
C PRO A 129 -7.12 22.08 5.91
N ARG A 130 -6.47 22.74 4.94
CA ARG A 130 -7.13 23.37 3.79
C ARG A 130 -7.23 22.48 2.55
N PHE A 131 -6.45 21.40 2.48
CA PHE A 131 -6.56 20.39 1.42
C PHE A 131 -7.90 19.61 1.51
N THR A 132 -8.26 18.92 0.42
CA THR A 132 -9.53 18.17 0.32
C THR A 132 -9.74 17.18 1.48
N ASN A 133 -11.00 16.97 1.86
CA ASN A 133 -11.40 15.99 2.87
C ASN A 133 -12.01 14.71 2.26
N ASP A 134 -11.87 14.51 0.95
CA ASP A 134 -12.37 13.33 0.24
C ASP A 134 -11.84 12.02 0.87
N PRO A 135 -12.60 10.91 0.76
CA PRO A 135 -12.20 9.63 1.37
C PRO A 135 -11.19 8.87 0.52
N TYR A 136 -10.03 8.54 1.10
CA TYR A 136 -9.00 7.70 0.48
C TYR A 136 -8.52 6.60 1.41
N PRO A 137 -8.19 5.40 0.90
CA PRO A 137 -7.32 4.46 1.62
C PRO A 137 -5.93 5.08 1.71
N LEU A 138 -5.36 5.15 2.92
CA LEU A 138 -4.16 5.95 3.17
C LEU A 138 -3.22 5.30 4.18
N PHE A 139 -1.94 5.67 4.06
CA PHE A 139 -0.87 5.24 4.95
C PHE A 139 -0.02 6.45 5.37
N VAL A 140 0.28 6.53 6.68
CA VAL A 140 1.27 7.47 7.21
C VAL A 140 2.52 6.67 7.59
N THR A 141 3.67 7.11 7.07
CA THR A 141 4.97 6.45 7.26
C THR A 141 5.97 7.41 7.85
N TRP A 142 6.59 7.01 8.96
CA TRP A 142 7.74 7.67 9.55
C TRP A 142 9.02 6.96 9.12
N LYS A 143 9.97 7.72 8.61
CA LYS A 143 11.35 7.30 8.37
C LYS A 143 12.29 8.17 9.20
N THR A 144 13.47 7.66 9.58
CA THR A 144 14.45 8.39 10.40
C THR A 144 15.88 8.16 9.90
N GLY A 145 16.78 9.11 10.18
CA GLY A 145 18.20 9.00 9.84
C GLY A 145 18.53 9.27 8.37
N ARG A 146 19.84 9.33 8.07
CA ARG A 146 20.37 9.64 6.73
C ARG A 146 19.99 8.61 5.66
N ASP A 147 19.86 7.35 6.09
CA ASP A 147 19.44 6.19 5.31
C ASP A 147 17.90 6.02 5.24
N LYS A 148 17.13 6.96 5.80
CA LYS A 148 15.65 6.98 5.80
C LYS A 148 15.05 5.64 6.22
N ARG A 149 15.58 5.04 7.28
CA ARG A 149 15.09 3.77 7.85
C ARG A 149 13.66 3.90 8.37
N LEU A 150 12.85 2.87 8.15
CA LEU A 150 11.49 2.80 8.67
C LEU A 150 11.47 2.92 10.21
N ARG A 151 10.65 3.84 10.72
CA ARG A 151 10.47 4.16 12.15
C ARG A 151 9.03 3.95 12.64
N GLY A 152 8.09 3.83 11.71
CA GLY A 152 6.69 3.46 11.93
C GLY A 152 5.90 3.54 10.61
N CYS A 153 4.93 2.67 10.37
CA CYS A 153 4.01 2.79 9.24
C CYS A 153 2.73 1.99 9.47
N ILE A 154 1.60 2.70 9.54
CA ILE A 154 0.26 2.15 9.70
C ILE A 154 -0.69 2.91 8.78
N GLY A 155 -1.68 2.21 8.22
CA GLY A 155 -2.71 2.78 7.38
C GLY A 155 -3.94 1.89 7.26
N THR A 156 -4.78 2.20 6.27
CA THR A 156 -6.06 1.56 5.99
C THR A 156 -6.24 1.27 4.50
N PHE A 157 -6.87 0.13 4.19
CA PHE A 157 -7.40 -0.17 2.85
C PHE A 157 -8.86 0.27 2.68
N SER A 158 -9.59 0.49 3.77
CA SER A 158 -10.90 1.14 3.73
C SER A 158 -10.72 2.65 3.57
N ALA A 159 -11.46 3.25 2.63
CA ALA A 159 -11.37 4.69 2.40
C ALA A 159 -11.83 5.49 3.63
N MET A 160 -11.05 6.52 3.99
CA MET A 160 -11.35 7.41 5.11
C MET A 160 -11.10 8.86 4.70
N ASN A 161 -11.98 9.76 5.13
CA ASN A 161 -11.85 11.20 4.92
C ASN A 161 -10.46 11.68 5.38
N LEU A 162 -9.72 12.35 4.50
CA LEU A 162 -8.31 12.65 4.70
C LEU A 162 -8.01 13.35 6.03
N HIS A 163 -8.86 14.29 6.49
CA HIS A 163 -8.60 15.05 7.72
C HIS A 163 -8.64 14.15 8.98
N SER A 164 -9.57 13.20 9.05
CA SER A 164 -9.66 12.27 10.18
C SER A 164 -8.68 11.11 10.06
N GLY A 165 -8.55 10.54 8.85
CA GLY A 165 -7.64 9.44 8.59
C GLY A 165 -6.16 9.81 8.77
N LEU A 166 -5.72 10.95 8.23
CA LEU A 166 -4.34 11.41 8.47
C LEU A 166 -4.08 11.64 9.95
N ARG A 167 -5.00 12.28 10.69
CA ARG A 167 -4.85 12.48 12.14
C ARG A 167 -4.76 11.16 12.91
N GLU A 168 -5.65 10.20 12.63
CA GLU A 168 -5.68 8.88 13.28
C GLU A 168 -4.42 8.07 12.98
N TYR A 169 -4.01 7.97 11.71
CA TYR A 169 -2.86 7.18 11.28
C TYR A 169 -1.52 7.85 11.56
N THR A 170 -1.45 9.19 11.70
CA THR A 170 -0.27 9.89 12.24
C THR A 170 0.10 9.35 13.61
N LEU A 171 -0.83 9.46 14.58
CA LEU A 171 -0.58 9.03 15.95
C LEU A 171 -0.43 7.51 16.07
N THR A 172 -1.18 6.75 15.27
CA THR A 172 -1.11 5.28 15.30
C THR A 172 0.22 4.77 14.75
N SER A 173 0.70 5.32 13.63
CA SER A 173 2.01 4.96 13.07
C SER A 173 3.20 5.47 13.90
N ALA A 174 3.04 6.60 14.60
CA ALA A 174 4.09 7.18 15.45
C ALA A 174 4.24 6.49 16.82
N LEU A 175 3.12 6.05 17.41
CA LEU A 175 3.04 5.72 18.85
C LEU A 175 2.52 4.31 19.15
N LYS A 176 1.87 3.65 18.18
CA LYS A 176 1.17 2.36 18.38
C LYS A 176 1.62 1.27 17.41
N ASP A 177 2.63 1.53 16.58
CA ASP A 177 3.23 0.53 15.72
C ASP A 177 4.13 -0.40 16.56
N SER A 178 3.60 -1.56 16.95
CA SER A 178 4.21 -2.50 17.92
C SER A 178 5.59 -3.03 17.53
N ARG A 179 6.08 -2.74 16.33
CA ARG A 179 7.43 -3.07 15.86
C ARG A 179 8.50 -2.09 16.35
N PHE A 180 8.09 -0.94 16.89
CA PHE A 180 8.96 0.14 17.33
C PHE A 180 8.47 0.71 18.68
N PRO A 181 9.36 1.28 19.52
CA PRO A 181 8.92 2.08 20.65
C PRO A 181 8.18 3.35 20.15
N PRO A 182 7.29 3.96 20.94
CA PRO A 182 6.67 5.24 20.58
C PRO A 182 7.71 6.31 20.24
N LEU A 183 7.41 7.18 19.28
CA LEU A 183 8.27 8.33 18.93
C LEU A 183 8.38 9.32 20.10
N THR A 184 9.59 9.84 20.34
CA THR A 184 9.84 10.91 21.33
C THR A 184 10.07 12.28 20.69
N ARG A 185 10.11 13.35 21.50
CA ARG A 185 10.33 14.73 21.02
C ARG A 185 11.70 14.89 20.37
N GLU A 186 12.71 14.23 20.93
CA GLU A 186 14.12 14.29 20.54
C GLU A 186 14.39 13.60 19.18
N GLU A 187 13.43 12.78 18.73
CA GLU A 187 13.48 12.16 17.40
C GLU A 187 12.98 13.08 16.29
N LEU A 188 12.07 14.03 16.59
CA LEU A 188 11.42 14.89 15.59
C LEU A 188 12.39 15.49 14.55
N PRO A 189 13.54 16.10 14.92
CA PRO A 189 14.45 16.72 13.95
C PRO A 189 15.09 15.74 12.94
N LYS A 190 15.00 14.43 13.19
CA LYS A 190 15.59 13.36 12.38
C LYS A 190 14.56 12.66 11.49
N LEU A 191 13.28 13.04 11.60
CA LEU A 191 12.18 12.36 10.91
C LEU A 191 11.94 12.86 9.49
N PHE A 192 11.42 11.92 8.69
CA PHE A 192 10.73 12.17 7.43
C PHE A 192 9.31 11.59 7.55
N CYS A 193 8.31 12.38 7.19
CA CYS A 193 6.93 11.94 7.07
C CYS A 193 6.63 11.63 5.61
N SER A 194 6.07 10.45 5.32
CA SER A 194 5.47 10.13 4.02
C SER A 194 3.98 9.91 4.18
N VAL A 195 3.18 10.58 3.35
CA VAL A 195 1.75 10.25 3.15
C VAL A 195 1.63 9.51 1.82
N SER A 196 0.96 8.37 1.84
CA SER A 196 0.63 7.60 0.63
C SER A 196 -0.88 7.42 0.53
N LEU A 197 -1.48 7.82 -0.59
CA LEU A 197 -2.90 7.60 -0.92
C LEU A 197 -2.99 6.48 -1.95
N LEU A 198 -3.83 5.49 -1.71
CA LEU A 198 -3.99 4.34 -2.60
C LEU A 198 -5.17 4.57 -3.55
N THR A 199 -4.97 4.24 -4.83
CA THR A 199 -5.88 4.54 -5.94
C THR A 199 -5.94 3.36 -6.91
N ASN A 200 -6.94 3.35 -7.81
CA ASN A 200 -7.07 2.39 -8.90
C ASN A 200 -6.99 0.93 -8.44
N PHE A 201 -7.86 0.52 -7.52
CA PHE A 201 -7.98 -0.88 -7.10
C PHE A 201 -8.64 -1.71 -8.20
N GLU A 202 -7.94 -2.72 -8.67
CA GLU A 202 -8.37 -3.63 -9.74
C GLU A 202 -8.15 -5.08 -9.28
N ASP A 203 -9.15 -5.95 -9.44
CA ASP A 203 -8.93 -7.38 -9.30
C ASP A 203 -8.14 -7.90 -10.51
N ALA A 204 -7.05 -8.62 -10.25
CA ALA A 204 -6.14 -9.12 -11.27
C ALA A 204 -6.59 -10.49 -11.81
N SER A 205 -6.25 -10.82 -13.06
CA SER A 205 -6.62 -12.11 -13.67
C SER A 205 -5.95 -13.30 -12.99
N ASP A 206 -4.73 -13.11 -12.50
CA ASP A 206 -3.92 -14.11 -11.81
C ASP A 206 -2.87 -13.43 -10.90
N TYR A 207 -2.05 -14.23 -10.22
CA TYR A 207 -1.07 -13.75 -9.24
C TYR A 207 0.17 -13.04 -9.85
N LEU A 208 0.30 -13.02 -11.18
CA LEU A 208 1.32 -12.33 -11.97
C LEU A 208 0.77 -11.14 -12.77
N ASP A 209 -0.54 -10.90 -12.77
CA ASP A 209 -1.17 -9.77 -13.48
C ASP A 209 -1.02 -8.44 -12.71
N TRP A 210 0.24 -8.00 -12.54
CA TRP A 210 0.64 -6.73 -11.94
C TRP A 210 2.09 -6.39 -12.34
N GLU A 211 2.58 -5.19 -12.01
CA GLU A 211 3.87 -4.69 -12.51
C GLU A 211 4.75 -4.19 -11.36
N VAL A 212 5.99 -4.70 -11.27
CA VAL A 212 6.94 -4.41 -10.19
C VAL A 212 7.35 -2.94 -10.22
N GLY A 213 7.20 -2.25 -9.09
CA GLY A 213 7.52 -0.82 -8.96
C GLY A 213 6.44 0.13 -9.49
N VAL A 214 5.34 -0.39 -10.04
CA VAL A 214 4.18 0.39 -10.51
C VAL A 214 2.93 0.05 -9.71
N HIS A 215 2.69 -1.24 -9.46
CA HIS A 215 1.53 -1.72 -8.72
C HIS A 215 1.93 -2.17 -7.30
N GLY A 216 1.15 -1.71 -6.32
CA GLY A 216 1.04 -2.34 -5.03
C GLY A 216 0.02 -3.46 -5.14
N ILE A 217 0.13 -4.47 -4.27
CA ILE A 217 -0.72 -5.65 -4.33
C ILE A 217 -1.25 -6.02 -2.94
N ARG A 218 -2.49 -6.47 -2.91
CA ARG A 218 -3.16 -7.07 -1.75
C ARG A 218 -3.60 -8.47 -2.16
N ILE A 219 -3.09 -9.47 -1.46
CA ILE A 219 -3.47 -10.87 -1.66
C ILE A 219 -4.45 -11.32 -0.58
N GLU A 220 -5.43 -12.12 -0.97
CA GLU A 220 -6.32 -12.87 -0.08
C GLU A 220 -6.13 -14.37 -0.35
N PHE A 221 -5.93 -15.14 0.72
CA PHE A 221 -5.67 -16.58 0.62
C PHE A 221 -6.20 -17.32 1.86
N ILE A 222 -6.38 -18.64 1.74
CA ILE A 222 -6.68 -19.53 2.86
C ILE A 222 -5.37 -20.16 3.31
N ASN A 223 -5.04 -20.10 4.61
CA ASN A 223 -3.81 -20.70 5.12
C ASN A 223 -3.97 -22.20 5.42
N GLU A 224 -2.89 -22.85 5.87
CA GLU A 224 -2.88 -24.28 6.22
C GLU A 224 -3.83 -24.69 7.35
N LYS A 225 -4.50 -23.72 7.99
CA LYS A 225 -5.48 -23.93 9.07
C LYS A 225 -6.92 -23.64 8.63
N GLY A 226 -7.18 -23.47 7.33
CA GLY A 226 -8.50 -23.10 6.81
C GLY A 226 -8.92 -21.65 7.10
N VAL A 227 -8.03 -20.81 7.63
CA VAL A 227 -8.34 -19.43 8.01
C VAL A 227 -8.05 -18.49 6.85
N LYS A 228 -9.01 -17.61 6.51
CA LYS A 228 -8.80 -16.55 5.52
C LYS A 228 -7.80 -15.51 6.06
N ARG A 229 -6.78 -15.22 5.27
CA ARG A 229 -5.71 -14.27 5.57
C ARG A 229 -5.60 -13.26 4.45
N THR A 230 -5.07 -12.08 4.78
CA THR A 230 -4.69 -11.08 3.79
C THR A 230 -3.29 -10.57 4.06
N ALA A 231 -2.57 -10.21 3.00
CA ALA A 231 -1.25 -9.60 3.08
C ALA A 231 -1.10 -8.58 1.94
N THR A 232 -0.21 -7.61 2.11
CA THR A 232 -0.06 -6.52 1.13
C THR A 232 1.32 -5.88 1.14
N TYR A 233 1.75 -5.39 -0.02
CA TYR A 233 2.92 -4.54 -0.19
C TYR A 233 2.56 -3.32 -1.06
N LEU A 234 3.09 -2.16 -0.68
CA LEU A 234 3.02 -0.92 -1.47
C LEU A 234 3.91 -1.04 -2.74
N PRO A 235 3.67 -0.25 -3.80
CA PRO A 235 4.35 -0.41 -5.09
C PRO A 235 5.88 -0.41 -5.02
N GLU A 236 6.47 0.35 -4.08
CA GLU A 236 7.91 0.45 -3.93
C GLU A 236 8.58 -0.82 -3.39
N VAL A 237 7.87 -1.68 -2.64
CA VAL A 237 8.54 -2.68 -1.78
C VAL A 237 9.25 -3.75 -2.60
N ALA A 238 8.60 -4.31 -3.64
CA ALA A 238 9.21 -5.31 -4.51
C ALA A 238 10.48 -4.76 -5.18
N LYS A 239 10.40 -3.53 -5.70
CA LYS A 239 11.52 -2.84 -6.34
C LYS A 239 12.65 -2.46 -5.37
N GLU A 240 12.35 -2.06 -4.12
CA GLU A 240 13.36 -1.77 -3.09
C GLU A 240 14.13 -3.02 -2.61
N GLN A 241 13.54 -4.22 -2.79
CA GLN A 241 14.16 -5.51 -2.46
C GLN A 241 14.79 -6.23 -3.65
N ASP A 242 14.66 -5.68 -4.86
CA ASP A 242 15.05 -6.35 -6.12
C ASP A 242 14.34 -7.70 -6.31
N TRP A 243 13.03 -7.72 -6.05
CA TRP A 243 12.19 -8.91 -6.18
C TRP A 243 11.38 -8.94 -7.46
N ASP A 244 11.35 -10.11 -8.09
CA ASP A 244 10.37 -10.44 -9.12
C ASP A 244 8.95 -10.66 -8.53
N GLN A 245 7.99 -10.96 -9.41
CA GLN A 245 6.60 -11.19 -9.00
C GLN A 245 6.44 -12.44 -8.11
N ILE A 246 7.11 -13.54 -8.43
CA ILE A 246 7.04 -14.81 -7.68
C ILE A 246 7.60 -14.62 -6.27
N GLN A 247 8.79 -14.03 -6.17
CA GLN A 247 9.47 -13.72 -4.91
C GLN A 247 8.62 -12.80 -4.04
N THR A 248 7.95 -11.81 -4.65
CA THR A 248 7.04 -10.90 -3.94
C THR A 248 5.80 -11.63 -3.41
N ILE A 249 5.17 -12.50 -4.21
CA ILE A 249 4.00 -13.30 -3.80
C ILE A 249 4.37 -14.26 -2.67
N ASP A 250 5.49 -14.96 -2.78
CA ASP A 250 5.96 -15.89 -1.75
C ASP A 250 6.26 -15.15 -0.44
N SER A 251 6.94 -14.00 -0.53
CA SER A 251 7.19 -13.10 0.60
C SER A 251 5.89 -12.61 1.26
N LEU A 252 4.86 -12.28 0.47
CA LEU A 252 3.54 -11.89 0.98
C LEU A 252 2.82 -13.04 1.68
N LEU A 253 2.87 -14.25 1.14
CA LEU A 253 2.30 -15.44 1.80
C LEU A 253 2.96 -15.66 3.16
N ARG A 254 4.30 -15.61 3.23
CA ARG A 254 5.04 -15.68 4.51
C ARG A 254 4.65 -14.55 5.46
N LYS A 255 4.53 -13.31 4.97
CA LYS A 255 4.08 -12.14 5.76
C LYS A 255 2.65 -12.29 6.29
N GLY A 256 1.74 -12.87 5.51
CA GLY A 256 0.36 -13.20 5.94
C GLY A 256 0.29 -14.37 6.92
N GLY A 257 1.40 -15.07 7.15
CA GLY A 257 1.53 -16.18 8.09
C GLY A 257 1.30 -17.56 7.49
N PHE A 258 1.44 -17.73 6.18
CA PHE A 258 1.41 -19.04 5.53
C PHE A 258 2.70 -19.82 5.82
N LYS A 259 2.58 -21.03 6.39
CA LYS A 259 3.74 -21.82 6.85
C LYS A 259 4.06 -23.06 6.02
N ALA A 260 3.11 -23.55 5.23
CA ALA A 260 3.31 -24.73 4.37
C ALA A 260 4.26 -24.45 3.18
N PRO A 261 4.69 -25.48 2.42
CA PRO A 261 5.35 -25.28 1.13
C PRO A 261 4.48 -24.48 0.16
N ILE A 262 5.10 -23.62 -0.67
CA ILE A 262 4.38 -22.78 -1.64
C ILE A 262 4.55 -23.42 -3.03
N THR A 263 3.48 -24.05 -3.54
CA THR A 263 3.47 -24.66 -4.87
C THR A 263 2.86 -23.73 -5.94
N SER A 264 3.01 -24.07 -7.22
CA SER A 264 2.40 -23.29 -8.31
C SER A 264 0.87 -23.31 -8.26
N GLU A 265 0.32 -24.46 -7.87
CA GLU A 265 -1.11 -24.74 -7.70
C GLU A 265 -1.66 -23.87 -6.56
N PHE A 266 -0.93 -23.78 -5.44
CA PHE A 266 -1.33 -22.91 -4.35
C PHE A 266 -1.34 -21.42 -4.74
N ARG A 267 -0.33 -20.96 -5.50
CA ARG A 267 -0.29 -19.57 -6.00
C ARG A 267 -1.51 -19.24 -6.87
N LYS A 268 -2.00 -20.19 -7.67
CA LYS A 268 -3.24 -20.05 -8.47
C LYS A 268 -4.52 -19.93 -7.63
N THR A 269 -4.51 -20.28 -6.34
CA THR A 269 -5.69 -20.11 -5.45
C THR A 269 -5.77 -18.72 -4.81
N ILE A 270 -4.74 -17.89 -4.97
CA ILE A 270 -4.68 -16.54 -4.40
C ILE A 270 -5.60 -15.61 -5.17
N LYS A 271 -6.51 -14.91 -4.48
CA LYS A 271 -7.13 -13.71 -5.07
C LYS A 271 -6.17 -12.55 -4.91
N LEU A 272 -5.80 -11.90 -6.01
CA LEU A 272 -4.96 -10.71 -6.02
C LEU A 272 -5.77 -9.48 -6.46
N THR A 273 -5.69 -8.41 -5.68
CA THR A 273 -6.13 -7.07 -6.07
C THR A 273 -4.89 -6.19 -6.19
N ARG A 274 -4.65 -5.61 -7.37
CA ARG A 274 -3.59 -4.62 -7.61
C ARG A 274 -4.12 -3.20 -7.39
N TYR A 275 -3.22 -2.28 -7.09
CA TYR A 275 -3.54 -0.86 -6.93
C TYR A 275 -2.33 0.01 -7.21
N ARG A 276 -2.55 1.32 -7.38
CA ARG A 276 -1.49 2.33 -7.48
C ARG A 276 -1.44 3.15 -6.19
N SER A 277 -0.36 3.88 -5.97
CA SER A 277 -0.31 4.88 -4.89
C SER A 277 0.32 6.17 -5.36
N GLU A 278 -0.26 7.28 -4.94
CA GLU A 278 0.42 8.57 -4.96
C GLU A 278 1.10 8.78 -3.61
N LYS A 279 2.32 9.31 -3.60
CA LYS A 279 3.12 9.46 -2.39
C LYS A 279 3.93 10.75 -2.39
N VAL A 280 3.85 11.49 -1.30
CA VAL A 280 4.75 12.62 -0.98
C VAL A 280 5.56 12.26 0.26
N THR A 281 6.76 12.81 0.38
CA THR A 281 7.60 12.68 1.57
C THR A 281 8.31 14.00 1.83
N ILE A 282 8.25 14.50 3.06
CA ILE A 282 9.02 15.68 3.50
C ILE A 282 9.80 15.33 4.77
N SER A 283 10.95 15.96 4.94
CA SER A 283 11.72 15.97 6.19
C SER A 283 11.12 16.94 7.21
N TYR A 284 11.49 16.78 8.48
CA TYR A 284 11.18 17.77 9.52
C TYR A 284 11.77 19.15 9.19
N ALA A 285 12.94 19.21 8.54
CA ALA A 285 13.56 20.47 8.13
C ALA A 285 12.70 21.22 7.09
N GLU A 286 12.18 20.52 6.08
CA GLU A 286 11.26 21.09 5.09
C GLU A 286 9.93 21.52 5.74
N TYR A 287 9.40 20.74 6.69
CA TYR A 287 8.24 21.13 7.48
C TYR A 287 8.47 22.43 8.26
N ILE A 288 9.59 22.57 8.98
CA ILE A 288 9.94 23.79 9.72
C ILE A 288 10.12 24.99 8.78
N ALA A 289 10.78 24.81 7.64
CA ALA A 289 10.91 25.87 6.62
C ALA A 289 9.54 26.32 6.08
N SER A 290 8.63 25.36 5.80
CA SER A 290 7.26 25.68 5.36
C SER A 290 6.46 26.47 6.39
N ARG A 291 6.63 26.15 7.70
CA ARG A 291 6.02 26.87 8.81
C ARG A 291 6.54 28.31 8.93
N GLN A 292 7.84 28.53 8.75
CA GLN A 292 8.46 29.86 8.78
C GLN A 292 7.95 30.75 7.64
N HIS A 293 7.82 30.20 6.43
CA HIS A 293 7.29 30.92 5.27
C HIS A 293 5.79 31.28 5.42
N CYS A 294 4.97 30.35 5.94
CA CYS A 294 3.54 30.63 6.22
C CYS A 294 3.33 31.69 7.33
N PHE A 295 4.30 31.86 8.24
CA PHE A 295 4.29 32.91 9.25
C PHE A 295 4.65 34.28 8.65
N GLN A 296 5.69 34.35 7.81
CA GLN A 296 6.06 35.59 7.10
C GLN A 296 4.94 36.12 6.21
N ASN A 297 4.08 35.23 5.67
CA ASN A 297 2.95 35.58 4.82
C ASN A 297 1.60 35.73 5.57
N GLY A 298 1.60 35.82 6.91
CA GLY A 298 0.43 36.20 7.72
C GLY A 298 -0.75 35.20 7.77
N THR A 299 -0.70 34.08 7.05
CA THR A 299 -1.80 33.10 6.96
C THR A 299 -2.00 32.19 8.19
N LEU A 300 -1.05 32.19 9.13
CA LEU A 300 -1.14 31.42 10.38
C LEU A 300 -0.70 32.30 11.55
N HIS A 301 -1.32 32.09 12.73
CA HIS A 301 -0.88 32.75 13.96
C HIS A 301 0.56 32.33 14.28
N ALA A 302 1.29 33.23 14.96
CA ALA A 302 2.70 33.04 15.28
C ALA A 302 3.01 31.63 15.80
N PRO A 303 4.08 30.97 15.33
CA PRO A 303 4.61 29.84 16.06
C PRO A 303 4.96 30.35 17.47
N PRO A 304 4.71 29.57 18.53
CA PRO A 304 5.34 29.85 19.81
C PRO A 304 6.85 30.01 19.57
N LEU A 305 7.46 31.02 20.20
CA LEU A 305 8.90 31.27 20.09
C LEU A 305 9.66 30.10 20.72
N TYR A 306 9.91 29.05 19.92
CA TYR A 306 10.68 27.90 20.34
C TYR A 306 12.16 28.26 20.36
N ASN A 307 12.58 28.87 21.47
CA ASN A 307 13.97 28.93 21.86
C ASN A 307 14.51 27.50 22.01
N HIS A 308 15.10 26.98 20.94
CA HIS A 308 16.01 25.83 20.99
C HIS A 308 17.37 26.27 21.52
N TYR A 309 17.41 26.77 22.77
CA TYR A 309 18.63 26.94 23.56
C TYR A 309 18.29 26.90 25.07
N SER A 310 18.40 25.70 25.64
CA SER A 310 18.73 25.39 27.04
C SER A 310 19.08 23.90 27.08
#